data_AF-A0ABD1E2A9-F1
#
_entry.id   AF-A0ABD1E2A9-F1
#
_cell.length_a   1.000
_cell.length_b   1.000
_cell.length_c   1.000
_cell.angle_alpha   90.00
_cell.angle_beta   90.00
_cell.angle_gamma   90.00
#
_symmetry.space_group_name_H-M   'P 1'
#
loop_
_entity.id
_entity.type
_entity.pdbx_description
1 polymer ?
#
loop_
_entity_poly.entity_id
_entity_poly.type
_entity_poly.pdbx_seq_one_letter_code
_entity_poly.pdbx_strand_id
1 'polypeptide(L)'
;MQRSGIPKSKSDTRVDAGNTPGEVKSENKSSKKKSESKKTIEFQLPPLSIVGKKKEIDFDLIRKRVINRGNPEGEDKKQLASILKHLKESKVKIRVHEFVNSVSKFTCDNGEVMRKVMEDDLASFRKIVTKVYENMTQDISDVLVNEQIQTAEFYQERHVIFNNKLLWMISEILQMIPNFDFERYFKDKSYLQQICPIPEIFERNAEDVDIEKRQEAFHRLQWLKIEEGRLAKENKRLEERLDKLREQHKKEMALVEMKSQIMEQTMHELEEEEQEKQGHLNELENVLGTNIVRTEAYIRLVEDEASRLAKPLPREKIIKKSKKKHDHDQWPVTTASYIEERANQKFVESEGAFANERKRIRRREREPGRNTTLFGDQFGHVMEYSEFPSARPMKEKSIQRTTTMIQEKRPPRSRSPSACDGGCSG
;
A
#
# COMPACT_ATOMS: atom_id res chain seq x y z
N MET A 1 -0.04 22.10 62.82
CA MET A 1 1.34 21.98 63.33
C MET A 1 2.05 20.87 62.56
N GLN A 2 3.31 21.13 62.14
CA GLN A 2 4.33 20.19 61.60
C GLN A 2 4.00 19.52 60.24
N ARG A 3 4.50 19.93 59.05
CA ARG A 3 5.87 20.04 58.45
C ARG A 3 6.66 18.73 58.29
N SER A 4 7.27 18.63 57.09
CA SER A 4 8.34 17.73 56.60
C SER A 4 7.88 16.38 56.00
N GLY A 5 8.44 15.87 54.90
CA GLY A 5 9.55 16.31 54.05
C GLY A 5 9.81 15.27 52.94
N ILE A 6 10.25 15.76 51.78
CA ILE A 6 10.77 14.98 50.64
C ILE A 6 12.21 14.53 50.93
N PRO A 7 12.69 13.40 50.38
CA PRO A 7 13.95 13.51 49.65
C PRO A 7 13.99 12.78 48.29
N LYS A 8 14.74 13.43 47.37
CA LYS A 8 15.28 12.90 46.11
C LYS A 8 16.62 12.20 46.37
N SER A 9 16.96 11.18 45.59
CA SER A 9 18.35 10.78 45.28
C SER A 9 18.35 10.02 43.95
N LYS A 10 18.88 10.59 42.87
CA LYS A 10 20.28 10.65 42.42
C LYS A 10 20.66 9.47 41.52
N SER A 11 20.89 9.85 40.27
CA SER A 11 21.65 9.20 39.20
C SER A 11 23.08 8.89 39.62
N ASP A 12 23.61 7.75 39.17
CA ASP A 12 25.05 7.59 38.95
C ASP A 12 25.31 6.90 37.61
N THR A 13 26.03 7.64 36.78
CA THR A 13 26.65 7.27 35.52
C THR A 13 28.03 6.69 35.85
N ARG A 14 28.41 5.54 35.27
CA ARG A 14 29.83 5.17 35.20
C ARG A 14 30.16 4.52 33.86
N VAL A 15 31.07 5.20 33.17
CA VAL A 15 31.84 4.81 31.99
C VAL A 15 33.14 4.18 32.48
N ASP A 16 33.60 3.10 31.82
CA ASP A 16 35.01 2.73 31.56
C ASP A 16 35.00 1.37 30.83
N ALA A 17 35.41 1.28 29.55
CA ALA A 17 36.78 1.28 29.02
C ALA A 17 37.45 -0.11 29.04
N GLY A 18 37.53 -0.72 27.84
CA GLY A 18 38.61 -1.54 27.27
C GLY A 18 39.33 -2.62 28.09
N ASN A 19 39.33 -3.86 27.59
CA ASN A 19 40.54 -4.51 27.00
C ASN A 19 40.28 -5.99 26.64
N THR A 20 40.53 -6.33 25.38
CA THR A 20 40.99 -7.65 24.88
C THR A 20 42.37 -7.99 25.50
N PRO A 21 42.81 -9.27 25.65
CA PRO A 21 43.15 -10.15 24.52
C PRO A 21 43.02 -11.67 24.78
N GLY A 22 43.21 -12.52 23.76
CA GLY A 22 43.48 -13.94 24.01
C GLY A 22 43.22 -14.90 22.85
N GLU A 23 44.10 -14.87 21.86
CA GLU A 23 44.29 -15.88 20.82
C GLU A 23 44.79 -17.21 21.44
N VAL A 24 44.13 -18.35 21.17
CA VAL A 24 44.71 -19.68 21.38
C VAL A 24 44.38 -20.58 20.19
N LYS A 25 45.42 -20.90 19.41
CA LYS A 25 45.52 -22.06 18.52
C LYS A 25 45.84 -23.30 19.35
N SER A 26 45.20 -24.44 19.05
CA SER A 26 45.85 -25.74 19.16
C SER A 26 45.21 -26.77 18.22
N GLU A 27 46.08 -27.54 17.60
CA GLU A 27 45.84 -28.51 16.54
C GLU A 27 45.58 -29.93 17.08
N ASN A 28 44.97 -30.77 16.22
CA ASN A 28 45.16 -32.22 16.08
C ASN A 28 44.64 -33.14 17.21
N LYS A 29 44.01 -34.31 17.00
CA LYS A 29 44.18 -35.33 15.95
C LYS A 29 43.04 -36.37 16.01
N SER A 30 42.54 -36.76 14.82
CA SER A 30 42.10 -38.10 14.36
C SER A 30 41.24 -39.04 15.25
N SER A 31 40.06 -39.44 14.73
CA SER A 31 39.80 -40.86 14.39
C SER A 31 38.60 -41.03 13.43
N LYS A 32 38.74 -42.01 12.55
CA LYS A 32 37.85 -42.38 11.42
C LYS A 32 36.54 -43.02 11.90
N LYS A 33 35.41 -42.70 11.24
CA LYS A 33 34.44 -43.70 10.75
C LYS A 33 33.46 -43.12 9.72
N LYS A 34 33.28 -43.90 8.65
CA LYS A 34 32.26 -43.88 7.56
C LYS A 34 30.86 -43.54 8.09
N SER A 35 29.88 -43.00 7.36
CA SER A 35 29.64 -42.64 5.95
C SER A 35 28.26 -41.94 5.91
N GLU A 36 27.90 -41.32 4.79
CA GLU A 36 26.62 -40.66 4.46
C GLU A 36 26.58 -39.14 4.66
N SER A 37 27.28 -38.45 3.77
CA SER A 37 27.07 -37.03 3.48
C SER A 37 25.73 -36.82 2.77
N LYS A 38 24.75 -36.30 3.51
CA LYS A 38 23.62 -35.55 2.93
C LYS A 38 24.21 -34.32 2.24
N LYS A 39 23.98 -34.21 0.92
CA LYS A 39 24.37 -33.06 0.10
C LYS A 39 23.59 -31.84 0.57
N THR A 40 24.20 -31.01 1.41
CA THR A 40 23.86 -29.60 1.52
C THR A 40 24.18 -28.95 0.17
N ILE A 41 23.13 -28.59 -0.56
CA ILE A 41 23.26 -27.72 -1.73
C ILE A 41 23.51 -26.32 -1.19
N GLU A 42 24.78 -26.00 -0.92
CA GLU A 42 25.22 -24.62 -0.82
C GLU A 42 25.00 -23.99 -2.20
N PHE A 43 24.02 -23.11 -2.29
CA PHE A 43 23.79 -22.29 -3.47
C PHE A 43 24.91 -21.23 -3.50
N GLN A 44 26.07 -21.61 -4.05
CA GLN A 44 27.10 -20.64 -4.43
C GLN A 44 26.52 -19.80 -5.57
N LEU A 45 26.09 -18.59 -5.23
CA LEU A 45 25.79 -17.56 -6.22
C LEU A 45 27.03 -17.41 -7.11
N PRO A 46 26.89 -17.49 -8.45
CA PRO A 46 28.02 -17.23 -9.33
C PRO A 46 28.55 -15.84 -9.03
N PRO A 47 29.87 -15.66 -8.85
CA PRO A 47 30.44 -14.35 -8.60
C PRO A 47 30.02 -13.44 -9.75
N LEU A 48 29.21 -12.42 -9.45
CA LEU A 48 28.90 -11.31 -10.35
C LEU A 48 30.16 -10.46 -10.53
N SER A 49 31.15 -11.06 -11.19
CA SER A 49 32.41 -10.49 -11.61
C SER A 49 32.61 -10.88 -13.07
N ILE A 50 31.61 -10.54 -13.89
CA ILE A 50 31.91 -10.17 -15.26
C ILE A 50 32.53 -8.79 -15.14
N VAL A 51 33.84 -8.76 -14.86
CA VAL A 51 34.69 -7.64 -15.23
C VAL A 51 34.67 -7.62 -16.75
N GLY A 52 33.59 -7.06 -17.28
CA GLY A 52 33.53 -6.65 -18.67
C GLY A 52 34.71 -5.71 -18.84
N LYS A 53 35.68 -6.13 -19.64
CA LYS A 53 36.78 -5.26 -20.08
C LYS A 53 36.13 -3.94 -20.44
N LYS A 54 36.40 -2.90 -19.65
CA LYS A 54 35.98 -1.53 -19.96
C LYS A 54 36.62 -1.26 -21.32
N LYS A 55 35.85 -1.45 -22.40
CA LYS A 55 36.15 -0.77 -23.64
C LYS A 55 36.03 0.68 -23.23
N GLU A 56 37.16 1.34 -23.03
CA GLU A 56 37.20 2.79 -22.92
C GLU A 56 36.49 3.29 -24.17
N ILE A 57 35.23 3.67 -23.98
CA ILE A 57 34.44 4.30 -25.01
C ILE A 57 35.10 5.66 -25.14
N ASP A 58 35.96 5.76 -26.14
CA ASP A 58 36.70 6.97 -26.43
C ASP A 58 35.68 8.02 -26.93
N PHE A 59 35.11 8.76 -25.96
CA PHE A 59 34.04 9.73 -26.18
C PHE A 59 34.45 10.81 -27.19
N ASP A 60 35.74 11.03 -27.37
CA ASP A 60 36.29 11.96 -28.35
C ASP A 60 36.30 11.40 -29.78
N LEU A 61 36.48 10.08 -29.96
CA LEU A 61 36.30 9.43 -31.26
C LEU A 61 34.82 9.35 -31.66
N ILE A 62 33.91 9.18 -30.70
CA ILE A 62 32.46 9.25 -30.97
C ILE A 62 32.05 10.68 -31.30
N ARG A 63 32.52 11.69 -30.54
CA ARG A 63 32.26 13.11 -30.86
C ARG A 63 32.82 13.50 -32.23
N LYS A 64 34.06 13.13 -32.57
CA LYS A 64 34.63 13.43 -33.90
C LYS A 64 33.91 12.71 -35.04
N ARG A 65 33.40 11.49 -34.82
CA ARG A 65 32.64 10.75 -35.83
C ARG A 65 31.19 11.26 -35.99
N VAL A 66 30.63 11.89 -34.95
CA VAL A 66 29.33 12.59 -35.00
C VAL A 66 29.45 13.99 -35.59
N ILE A 67 30.57 14.70 -35.38
CA ILE A 67 30.81 16.05 -35.91
C ILE A 67 31.21 16.03 -37.40
N ASN A 68 31.86 14.96 -37.89
CA ASN A 68 32.28 14.84 -39.29
C ASN A 68 31.30 14.11 -40.21
N ARG A 69 30.11 13.71 -39.72
CA ARG A 69 28.98 13.47 -40.62
C ARG A 69 28.45 14.84 -41.00
N GLY A 70 28.85 15.30 -42.19
CA GLY A 70 28.30 16.50 -42.80
C GLY A 70 26.79 16.54 -42.63
N ASN A 71 26.28 17.72 -42.26
CA ASN A 71 24.87 18.00 -42.04
C ASN A 71 24.03 17.20 -43.05
N PRO A 72 23.19 16.24 -42.62
CA PRO A 72 22.18 15.71 -43.51
C PRO A 72 21.31 16.91 -43.91
N GLU A 73 21.06 17.08 -45.21
CA GLU A 73 20.15 18.11 -45.71
C GLU A 73 18.79 17.95 -45.00
N GLY A 74 18.44 18.88 -44.09
CA GLY A 74 17.15 18.87 -43.39
C GLY A 74 17.18 19.18 -41.89
N GLU A 75 18.35 19.33 -41.25
CA GLU A 75 18.41 19.65 -39.80
C GLU A 75 18.47 21.17 -39.53
N ASP A 76 17.33 21.76 -39.14
CA ASP A 76 17.23 23.18 -38.78
C ASP A 76 17.70 23.44 -37.34
N LYS A 77 19.02 23.39 -37.14
CA LYS A 77 19.67 23.59 -35.82
C LYS A 77 19.29 24.92 -35.14
N LYS A 78 18.97 25.96 -35.92
CA LYS A 78 18.53 27.27 -35.40
C LYS A 78 17.13 27.22 -34.79
N GLN A 79 16.20 26.51 -35.44
CA GLN A 79 14.83 26.38 -34.96
C GLN A 79 14.75 25.43 -33.76
N LEU A 80 15.54 24.35 -33.78
CA LEU A 80 15.70 23.45 -32.65
C LEU A 80 16.25 24.17 -31.40
N ALA A 81 17.25 25.04 -31.58
CA ALA A 81 17.77 25.90 -30.51
C ALA A 81 16.72 26.91 -30.00
N SER A 82 15.90 27.47 -30.90
CA SER A 82 14.80 28.37 -30.52
C SER A 82 13.72 27.66 -29.71
N ILE A 83 13.36 26.42 -30.07
CA ILE A 83 12.38 25.60 -29.34
C ILE A 83 12.92 25.21 -27.97
N LEU A 84 14.18 24.80 -27.88
CA LEU A 84 14.83 24.48 -26.60
C LEU A 84 14.96 25.71 -25.69
N LYS A 85 15.24 26.88 -26.27
CA LYS A 85 15.27 28.15 -25.54
C LYS A 85 13.87 28.53 -25.04
N HIS A 86 12.86 28.43 -25.90
CA HIS A 86 11.46 28.65 -25.52
C HIS A 86 10.99 27.67 -24.44
N LEU A 87 11.37 26.39 -24.50
CA LEU A 87 11.04 25.40 -23.47
C LEU A 87 11.74 25.66 -22.13
N LYS A 88 12.95 26.23 -22.17
CA LYS A 88 13.70 26.58 -20.96
C LYS A 88 13.17 27.87 -20.33
N GLU A 89 12.68 28.80 -21.15
CA GLU A 89 12.09 30.08 -20.73
C GLU A 89 10.63 29.92 -20.30
N SER A 90 9.85 29.06 -20.97
CA SER A 90 8.52 28.68 -20.54
C SER A 90 8.61 27.73 -19.34
N LYS A 91 8.32 28.20 -18.13
CA LYS A 91 8.18 27.35 -16.92
C LYS A 91 7.03 26.32 -17.02
N VAL A 92 6.32 26.27 -18.14
CA VAL A 92 5.19 25.37 -18.39
C VAL A 92 5.71 23.93 -18.47
N LYS A 93 5.18 23.06 -17.61
CA LYS A 93 5.46 21.62 -17.63
C LYS A 93 4.82 20.99 -18.87
N ILE A 94 5.56 20.99 -19.97
CA ILE A 94 5.15 20.35 -21.22
C ILE A 94 5.26 18.83 -21.07
N ARG A 95 4.28 18.09 -21.61
CA ARG A 95 4.33 16.63 -21.55
C ARG A 95 5.34 16.10 -22.57
N VAL A 96 6.00 14.98 -22.24
CA VAL A 96 7.09 14.43 -23.07
C VAL A 96 6.68 14.19 -24.52
N HIS A 97 5.42 13.77 -24.77
CA HIS A 97 4.91 13.57 -26.13
C HIS A 97 4.73 14.88 -26.91
N GLU A 98 4.33 15.98 -26.25
CA GLU A 98 4.23 17.32 -26.86
C GLU A 98 5.64 17.83 -27.20
N PHE A 99 6.63 17.56 -26.35
CA PHE A 99 8.04 17.86 -26.60
C PHE A 99 8.61 17.08 -27.80
N VAL A 100 8.32 15.79 -27.91
CA VAL A 100 8.79 14.99 -29.07
C VAL A 100 8.09 15.44 -30.36
N ASN A 101 6.83 15.85 -30.30
CA ASN A 101 6.11 16.37 -31.46
C ASN A 101 6.61 17.75 -31.91
N SER A 102 7.10 18.59 -31.00
CA SER A 102 7.70 19.89 -31.35
C SER A 102 9.11 19.73 -31.92
N VAL A 103 9.90 18.79 -31.40
CA VAL A 103 11.28 18.55 -31.86
C VAL A 103 11.33 17.71 -33.15
N SER A 104 10.42 16.75 -33.30
CA SER A 104 10.44 15.79 -34.44
C SER A 104 10.39 16.45 -35.80
N LYS A 105 9.72 17.59 -35.97
CA LYS A 105 9.64 18.30 -37.26
C LYS A 105 10.96 18.90 -37.73
N PHE A 106 11.94 19.01 -36.83
CA PHE A 106 13.21 19.70 -37.08
C PHE A 106 14.43 18.78 -36.94
N THR A 107 14.21 17.48 -36.71
CA THR A 107 15.28 16.46 -36.73
C THR A 107 15.25 15.66 -38.03
N CYS A 108 16.40 15.23 -38.53
CA CYS A 108 16.51 14.49 -39.80
C CYS A 108 15.79 13.14 -39.80
N ASP A 109 15.56 12.56 -38.63
CA ASP A 109 14.91 11.27 -38.42
C ASP A 109 13.41 11.41 -38.08
N ASN A 110 12.83 12.61 -38.20
CA ASN A 110 11.47 12.90 -37.75
C ASN A 110 11.19 12.45 -36.30
N GLY A 111 12.20 12.50 -35.43
CA GLY A 111 12.15 12.10 -34.03
C GLY A 111 11.99 10.60 -33.80
N GLU A 112 12.28 9.75 -34.79
CA GLU A 112 12.20 8.30 -34.67
C GLU A 112 13.11 7.75 -33.55
N VAL A 113 14.35 8.24 -33.44
CA VAL A 113 15.27 7.81 -32.39
C VAL A 113 14.78 8.23 -31.01
N MET A 114 14.23 9.44 -30.86
CA MET A 114 13.64 9.89 -29.60
C MET A 114 12.44 9.04 -29.19
N ARG A 115 11.56 8.71 -30.13
CA ARG A 115 10.41 7.82 -29.88
C ARG A 115 10.87 6.44 -29.43
N LYS A 116 11.90 5.89 -30.06
CA LYS A 116 12.46 4.59 -29.67
C LYS A 116 13.05 4.59 -28.26
N VAL A 117 13.82 5.62 -27.90
CA VAL A 117 14.37 5.76 -26.53
C VAL A 117 13.24 5.87 -25.50
N MET A 118 12.18 6.63 -25.81
CA MET A 118 11.01 6.71 -24.93
C MET A 118 10.27 5.38 -24.78
N GLU A 119 10.12 4.62 -25.87
CA GLU A 119 9.53 3.29 -25.82
C GLU A 119 10.36 2.34 -24.95
N ASP A 120 11.69 2.38 -25.08
CA ASP A 120 12.62 1.60 -24.26
C ASP A 120 12.54 1.99 -22.78
N ASP A 121 12.48 3.29 -22.47
CA ASP A 121 12.34 3.82 -21.10
C ASP A 121 10.98 3.46 -20.50
N LEU A 122 9.89 3.58 -21.26
CA LEU A 122 8.55 3.14 -20.83
C LEU A 122 8.50 1.63 -20.61
N ALA A 123 9.16 0.84 -21.45
CA ALA A 123 9.25 -0.60 -21.27
C ALA A 123 10.08 -0.95 -20.03
N SER A 124 11.19 -0.24 -19.78
CA SER A 124 12.00 -0.38 -18.58
C SER A 124 11.21 -0.02 -17.33
N PHE A 125 10.51 1.12 -17.34
CA PHE A 125 9.64 1.55 -16.25
C PHE A 125 8.53 0.53 -15.98
N ARG A 126 7.85 0.03 -17.02
CA ARG A 126 6.85 -1.04 -16.86
C ARG A 126 7.44 -2.28 -16.20
N LYS A 127 8.64 -2.73 -16.61
CA LYS A 127 9.33 -3.86 -15.98
C LYS A 127 9.66 -3.61 -14.51
N ILE A 128 10.12 -2.41 -14.17
CA ILE A 128 10.41 -2.02 -12.78
C ILE A 128 9.12 -2.03 -11.95
N VAL A 129 8.06 -1.41 -12.47
CA VAL A 129 6.76 -1.36 -11.80
C VAL A 129 6.21 -2.78 -11.58
N THR A 130 6.24 -3.63 -12.61
CA THR A 130 5.82 -5.03 -12.49
C THR A 130 6.63 -5.75 -11.42
N LYS A 131 7.97 -5.61 -11.40
CA LYS A 131 8.81 -6.23 -10.36
C LYS A 131 8.52 -5.71 -8.95
N VAL A 132 8.29 -4.41 -8.80
CA VAL A 132 7.94 -3.82 -7.50
C VAL A 132 6.59 -4.35 -7.01
N TYR A 133 5.60 -4.43 -7.89
CA TYR A 133 4.31 -5.02 -7.55
C TYR A 133 4.39 -6.52 -7.26
N GLU A 134 5.18 -7.28 -8.03
CA GLU A 134 5.44 -8.70 -7.78
C GLU A 134 6.09 -8.90 -6.41
N ASN A 135 7.15 -8.16 -6.09
CA ASN A 135 7.82 -8.23 -4.79
C ASN A 135 6.86 -7.84 -3.66
N MET A 136 6.11 -6.74 -3.80
CA MET A 136 5.14 -6.34 -2.77
C MET A 136 4.04 -7.39 -2.57
N THR A 137 3.59 -8.01 -3.66
CA THR A 137 2.59 -9.09 -3.59
C THR A 137 3.16 -10.33 -2.92
N GLN A 138 4.43 -10.65 -3.19
CA GLN A 138 5.14 -11.75 -2.54
C GLN A 138 5.33 -11.48 -1.05
N ASP A 139 5.78 -10.29 -0.66
CA ASP A 139 5.94 -9.91 0.75
C ASP A 139 4.61 -9.99 1.51
N ILE A 140 3.52 -9.49 0.91
CA ILE A 140 2.17 -9.61 1.50
C ILE A 140 1.77 -11.08 1.62
N SER A 141 2.02 -11.88 0.58
CA SER A 141 1.73 -13.32 0.59
C SER A 141 2.49 -14.04 1.70
N ASP A 142 3.77 -13.74 1.89
CA ASP A 142 4.62 -14.37 2.90
C ASP A 142 4.15 -14.01 4.33
N VAL A 143 3.75 -12.75 4.55
CA VAL A 143 3.14 -12.33 5.82
C VAL A 143 1.85 -13.10 6.09
N LEU A 144 0.95 -13.20 5.10
CA LEU A 144 -0.31 -13.91 5.24
C LEU A 144 -0.11 -15.42 5.50
N VAL A 145 0.83 -16.04 4.80
CA VAL A 145 1.18 -17.46 5.01
C VAL A 145 1.72 -17.66 6.42
N ASN A 146 2.59 -16.78 6.91
CA ASN A 146 3.12 -16.86 8.27
C ASN A 146 2.03 -16.69 9.33
N GLU A 147 1.09 -15.76 9.16
CA GLU A 147 -0.06 -15.61 10.06
C GLU A 147 -0.95 -16.86 10.06
N GLN A 148 -1.16 -17.46 8.88
CA GLN A 148 -1.93 -18.71 8.76
C GLN A 148 -1.23 -19.87 9.47
N ILE A 149 0.09 -20.01 9.33
CA ILE A 149 0.88 -21.03 10.03
C ILE A 149 0.78 -20.84 11.54
N GLN A 150 0.98 -19.63 12.06
CA GLN A 150 0.84 -19.34 13.50
C GLN A 150 -0.57 -19.66 14.02
N THR A 151 -1.60 -19.36 13.23
CA THR A 151 -2.99 -19.69 13.58
C THR A 151 -3.20 -21.20 13.62
N ALA A 152 -2.68 -21.93 12.63
CA ALA A 152 -2.77 -23.39 12.59
C ALA A 152 -2.04 -24.05 13.77
N GLU A 153 -0.82 -23.61 14.08
CA GLU A 153 -0.03 -24.07 15.23
C GLU A 153 -0.78 -23.82 16.54
N PHE A 154 -1.36 -22.62 16.73
CA PHE A 154 -2.16 -22.30 17.91
C PHE A 154 -3.35 -23.26 18.10
N TYR A 155 -4.09 -23.56 17.04
CA TYR A 155 -5.20 -24.51 17.12
C TYR A 155 -4.72 -25.94 17.36
N GLN A 156 -3.57 -26.32 16.79
CA GLN A 156 -2.99 -27.65 16.98
C GLN A 156 -2.52 -27.86 18.42
N GLU A 157 -1.84 -26.89 19.02
CA GLU A 157 -1.47 -26.92 20.45
C GLU A 157 -2.71 -27.04 21.34
N ARG A 158 -3.74 -26.24 21.06
CA ARG A 158 -4.99 -26.27 21.81
C ARG A 158 -5.71 -27.61 21.68
N HIS A 159 -5.71 -28.21 20.49
CA HIS A 159 -6.26 -29.53 20.25
C HIS A 159 -5.49 -30.62 21.03
N VAL A 160 -4.16 -30.55 21.08
CA VAL A 160 -3.33 -31.47 21.89
C VAL A 160 -3.67 -31.35 23.37
N ILE A 161 -3.82 -30.12 23.90
CA ILE A 161 -4.22 -29.89 25.30
C ILE A 161 -5.60 -30.51 25.58
N PHE A 162 -6.57 -30.31 24.69
CA PHE A 162 -7.90 -30.89 24.85
C PHE A 162 -7.89 -32.42 24.77
N ASN A 163 -7.12 -33.01 23.86
CA ASN A 163 -6.98 -34.46 23.77
C ASN A 163 -6.32 -35.04 25.02
N ASN A 164 -5.29 -34.39 25.56
CA ASN A 164 -4.67 -34.81 26.81
C ASN A 164 -5.66 -34.76 27.97
N LYS A 165 -6.47 -33.69 28.06
CA LYS A 165 -7.53 -33.58 29.06
C LYS A 165 -8.60 -34.67 28.89
N LEU A 166 -9.00 -34.95 27.65
CA LEU A 166 -9.95 -36.01 27.32
C LEU A 166 -9.41 -37.38 27.74
N LEU A 167 -8.17 -37.71 27.40
CA LEU A 167 -7.51 -38.96 27.80
C LEU A 167 -7.41 -39.10 29.32
N TRP A 168 -7.10 -38.01 30.02
CA TRP A 168 -7.10 -38.01 31.48
C TRP A 168 -8.49 -38.28 32.07
N MET A 169 -9.54 -37.62 31.54
CA MET A 169 -10.92 -37.89 31.97
C MET A 169 -11.37 -39.33 31.64
N ILE A 170 -10.97 -39.88 30.49
CA ILE A 170 -11.25 -41.29 30.15
C ILE A 170 -10.54 -42.22 31.14
N SER A 171 -9.28 -41.95 31.46
CA SER A 171 -8.54 -42.73 32.47
C SER A 171 -9.21 -42.66 33.83
N GLU A 172 -9.67 -41.48 34.24
CA GLU A 172 -10.39 -41.29 35.50
C GLU A 172 -11.71 -42.08 35.50
N ILE A 173 -12.49 -42.01 34.42
CA ILE A 173 -13.71 -42.82 34.26
C ILE A 173 -13.40 -44.31 34.34
N LEU A 174 -12.36 -44.79 33.65
CA LEU A 174 -11.94 -46.20 33.69
C LEU A 174 -11.50 -46.65 35.08
N GLN A 175 -10.95 -45.76 35.92
CA GLN A 175 -10.63 -46.06 37.32
C GLN A 175 -11.88 -46.11 38.20
N MET A 176 -12.91 -45.31 37.88
CA MET A 176 -14.19 -45.34 38.60
C MET A 176 -15.09 -46.51 38.18
N ILE A 177 -14.87 -47.08 36.98
CA ILE A 177 -15.63 -48.24 36.51
C ILE A 177 -15.21 -49.47 37.34
N PRO A 178 -16.15 -50.14 38.02
CA PRO A 178 -15.84 -51.34 38.78
C PRO A 178 -15.47 -52.50 37.84
N ASN A 179 -14.48 -53.30 38.23
CA ASN A 179 -14.08 -54.49 37.48
C ASN A 179 -15.19 -55.55 37.58
N PHE A 180 -15.77 -55.91 36.43
CA PHE A 180 -16.81 -56.93 36.32
C PHE A 180 -16.19 -58.34 36.26
N ASP A 181 -16.57 -59.19 37.21
CA ASP A 181 -16.15 -60.59 37.34
C ASP A 181 -17.32 -61.50 36.95
N PHE A 182 -17.18 -62.12 35.77
CA PHE A 182 -18.18 -63.03 35.20
C PHE A 182 -18.40 -64.29 36.05
N GLU A 183 -17.37 -64.79 36.74
CA GLU A 183 -17.51 -65.99 37.55
C GLU A 183 -18.29 -65.73 38.83
N ARG A 184 -18.05 -64.58 39.47
CA ARG A 184 -18.84 -64.13 40.63
C ARG A 184 -20.28 -63.84 40.26
N TYR A 185 -20.52 -63.19 39.12
CA TYR A 185 -21.87 -62.92 38.64
C TYR A 185 -22.69 -64.20 38.44
N PHE A 186 -22.08 -65.24 37.87
CA PHE A 186 -22.79 -66.51 37.61
C PHE A 186 -23.15 -67.26 38.92
N LYS A 187 -22.33 -67.10 39.96
CA LYS A 187 -22.52 -67.75 41.26
C LYS A 187 -23.46 -66.98 42.18
N ASP A 188 -23.45 -65.65 42.13
CA ASP A 188 -24.18 -64.80 43.07
C ASP A 188 -25.06 -63.78 42.32
N LYS A 189 -26.39 -63.97 42.40
CA LYS A 189 -27.37 -63.07 41.76
C LYS A 189 -27.36 -61.66 42.36
N SER A 190 -26.85 -61.49 43.58
CA SER A 190 -26.78 -60.19 44.27
C SER A 190 -25.56 -59.36 43.87
N TYR A 191 -24.58 -59.96 43.18
CA TYR A 191 -23.34 -59.31 42.74
C TYR A 191 -23.58 -58.06 41.89
N LEU A 192 -24.55 -58.14 40.98
CA LEU A 192 -24.86 -57.03 40.07
C LEU A 192 -25.45 -55.83 40.84
N GLN A 193 -26.17 -56.09 41.94
CA GLN A 193 -26.73 -55.09 42.83
C GLN A 193 -25.68 -54.46 43.77
N GLN A 194 -24.59 -55.18 44.07
CA GLN A 194 -23.44 -54.64 44.81
C GLN A 194 -22.53 -53.76 43.94
N ILE A 195 -22.33 -54.13 42.68
CA ILE A 195 -21.43 -53.42 41.76
C ILE A 195 -22.08 -52.20 41.12
N CYS A 196 -23.34 -52.36 40.71
CA CYS A 196 -24.18 -51.26 40.25
C CYS A 196 -25.40 -51.23 41.15
N PRO A 197 -25.28 -50.67 42.38
CA PRO A 197 -26.47 -50.39 43.15
C PRO A 197 -27.34 -49.51 42.28
N ILE A 198 -28.54 -50.00 41.94
CA ILE A 198 -29.58 -49.15 41.38
C ILE A 198 -29.75 -48.08 42.45
N PRO A 199 -29.39 -46.80 42.18
CA PRO A 199 -29.60 -45.78 43.18
C PRO A 199 -31.07 -45.87 43.53
N GLU A 200 -31.37 -46.13 44.81
CA GLU A 200 -32.72 -45.93 45.31
C GLU A 200 -33.13 -44.57 44.77
N ILE A 201 -34.28 -44.51 44.12
CA ILE A 201 -34.83 -43.25 43.64
C ILE A 201 -35.01 -42.46 44.91
N PHE A 202 -33.99 -41.70 45.30
CA PHE A 202 -34.10 -40.71 46.33
C PHE A 202 -35.22 -39.84 45.80
N GLU A 203 -36.37 -39.88 46.47
CA GLU A 203 -37.33 -38.81 46.35
C GLU A 203 -36.55 -37.56 46.72
N ARG A 204 -35.95 -36.91 45.71
CA ARG A 204 -35.23 -35.67 45.89
C ARG A 204 -36.25 -34.77 46.55
N ASN A 205 -36.02 -34.45 47.81
CA ASN A 205 -36.87 -33.49 48.51
C ASN A 205 -36.96 -32.28 47.61
N ALA A 206 -38.19 -31.80 47.35
CA ALA A 206 -38.40 -30.66 46.44
C ALA A 206 -37.51 -29.46 46.82
N GLU A 207 -37.16 -29.35 48.11
CA GLU A 207 -36.23 -28.36 48.66
C GLU A 207 -34.79 -28.50 48.12
N ASP A 208 -34.25 -29.72 47.96
CA ASP A 208 -32.89 -29.93 47.48
C ASP A 208 -32.76 -29.54 45.99
N VAL A 209 -33.79 -29.83 45.19
CA VAL A 209 -33.86 -29.41 43.78
C VAL A 209 -33.89 -27.88 43.67
N ASP A 210 -34.62 -27.22 44.56
CA ASP A 210 -34.69 -25.76 44.58
C ASP A 210 -33.39 -25.13 45.07
N ILE A 211 -32.67 -25.77 46.00
CA ILE A 211 -31.33 -25.34 46.42
C ILE A 211 -30.33 -25.48 45.28
N GLU A 212 -30.33 -26.60 44.56
CA GLU A 212 -29.46 -26.85 43.39
C GLU A 212 -29.71 -25.80 42.28
N LYS A 213 -30.98 -25.54 41.95
CA LYS A 213 -31.37 -24.47 41.01
C LYS A 213 -30.92 -23.08 41.45
N ARG A 214 -30.99 -22.77 42.76
CA ARG A 214 -30.49 -21.48 43.29
C ARG A 214 -28.96 -21.38 43.15
N GLN A 215 -28.23 -22.47 43.37
CA GLN A 215 -26.78 -22.50 43.19
C GLN A 215 -26.41 -22.32 41.72
N GLU A 216 -27.08 -23.02 40.80
CA GLU A 216 -26.88 -22.84 39.35
C GLU A 216 -27.18 -21.40 38.91
N ALA A 217 -28.29 -20.82 39.37
CA ALA A 217 -28.64 -19.43 39.09
C ALA A 217 -27.59 -18.45 39.64
N PHE A 218 -27.06 -18.72 40.84
CA PHE A 218 -25.99 -17.93 41.44
C PHE A 218 -24.68 -18.00 40.64
N HIS A 219 -24.26 -19.20 40.22
CA HIS A 219 -23.08 -19.38 39.38
C HIS A 219 -23.24 -18.71 38.02
N ARG A 220 -24.42 -18.82 37.41
CA ARG A 220 -24.74 -18.12 36.15
C ARG A 220 -24.68 -16.60 36.31
N LEU A 221 -25.18 -16.08 37.43
CA LEU A 221 -25.09 -14.65 37.74
C LEU A 221 -23.64 -14.20 37.93
N GLN A 222 -22.82 -14.97 38.66
CA GLN A 222 -21.39 -14.67 38.82
C GLN A 222 -20.66 -14.68 37.48
N TRP A 223 -20.94 -15.67 36.63
CA TRP A 223 -20.35 -15.74 35.30
C TRP A 223 -20.73 -14.50 34.47
N LEU A 224 -22.00 -14.09 34.48
CA LEU A 224 -22.46 -12.89 33.79
C LEU A 224 -21.75 -11.62 34.29
N LYS A 225 -21.51 -11.48 35.60
CA LYS A 225 -20.76 -10.35 36.16
C LYS A 225 -19.30 -10.33 35.71
N ILE A 226 -18.66 -11.50 35.66
CA ILE A 226 -17.27 -11.61 35.17
C ILE A 226 -17.22 -11.24 33.68
N GLU A 227 -18.18 -11.73 32.90
CA GLU A 227 -18.27 -11.46 31.47
C GLU A 227 -18.58 -9.99 31.18
N GLU A 228 -19.47 -9.36 31.95
CA GLU A 228 -19.71 -7.91 31.91
C GLU A 228 -18.41 -7.13 32.18
N GLY A 229 -17.64 -7.54 33.19
CA GLY A 229 -16.34 -6.93 33.48
C GLY A 229 -15.30 -7.14 32.37
N ARG A 230 -15.33 -8.29 31.68
CA ARG A 230 -14.47 -8.57 30.51
C ARG A 230 -14.84 -7.66 29.34
N LEU A 231 -16.12 -7.58 29.01
CA LEU A 231 -16.64 -6.74 27.92
C LEU A 231 -16.41 -5.25 28.19
N ALA A 232 -16.57 -4.79 29.44
CA ALA A 232 -16.26 -3.41 29.81
C ALA A 232 -14.78 -3.06 29.59
N LYS A 233 -13.85 -3.97 29.91
CA LYS A 233 -12.42 -3.79 29.64
C LYS A 233 -12.11 -3.78 28.14
N GLU A 234 -12.79 -4.63 27.37
CA GLU A 234 -12.64 -4.70 25.92
C GLU A 234 -13.16 -3.41 25.25
N ASN A 235 -14.35 -2.94 25.64
CA ASN A 235 -14.89 -1.65 25.20
C ASN A 235 -13.94 -0.50 25.52
N LYS A 236 -13.37 -0.46 26.73
CA LYS A 236 -12.38 0.57 27.10
C LYS A 236 -11.14 0.53 26.19
N ARG A 237 -10.63 -0.65 25.85
CA ARG A 237 -9.50 -0.78 24.90
C ARG A 237 -9.88 -0.30 23.50
N LEU A 238 -11.11 -0.57 23.06
CA LEU A 238 -11.60 -0.11 21.77
C LEU A 238 -11.77 1.41 21.74
N GLU A 239 -12.29 2.01 22.81
CA GLU A 239 -12.35 3.47 22.98
C GLU A 239 -10.95 4.10 22.93
N GLU A 240 -9.98 3.57 23.68
CA GLU A 240 -8.59 4.04 23.65
C GLU A 240 -7.96 3.92 22.24
N ARG A 241 -8.29 2.85 21.49
CA ARG A 241 -7.83 2.68 20.11
C ARG A 241 -8.48 3.69 19.16
N LEU A 242 -9.77 3.96 19.36
CA LEU A 242 -10.52 4.93 18.56
C LEU A 242 -9.99 6.35 18.78
N ASP A 243 -9.65 6.71 20.03
CA ASP A 243 -9.05 8.00 20.34
C ASP A 243 -7.67 8.16 19.71
N LYS A 244 -6.82 7.12 19.72
CA LYS A 244 -5.53 7.12 19.00
C LYS A 244 -5.71 7.34 17.49
N LEU A 245 -6.70 6.68 16.88
CA LEU A 245 -7.01 6.88 15.46
C LEU A 245 -7.49 8.30 15.17
N ARG A 246 -8.33 8.87 16.04
CA ARG A 246 -8.75 10.28 15.93
C ARG A 246 -7.57 11.25 16.04
N GLU A 247 -6.63 10.99 16.94
CA GLU A 247 -5.41 11.80 17.06
C GLU A 247 -4.51 11.69 15.81
N GLN A 248 -4.35 10.49 15.26
CA GLN A 248 -3.61 10.28 14.01
C GLN A 248 -4.26 11.03 12.85
N HIS A 249 -5.57 10.89 12.68
CA HIS A 249 -6.33 11.61 11.65
C HIS A 249 -6.21 13.13 11.80
N LYS A 250 -6.27 13.66 13.03
CA LYS A 250 -6.05 15.10 13.29
C LYS A 250 -4.64 15.56 12.89
N LYS A 251 -3.61 14.76 13.19
CA LYS A 251 -2.22 15.05 12.79
C LYS A 251 -2.05 15.03 11.28
N GLU A 252 -2.65 14.07 10.60
CA GLU A 252 -2.64 13.98 9.13
C GLU A 252 -3.34 15.17 8.49
N MET A 253 -4.52 15.55 8.99
CA MET A 253 -5.24 16.74 8.51
C MET A 253 -4.42 18.02 8.70
N ALA A 254 -3.78 18.22 9.86
CA ALA A 254 -2.92 19.37 10.10
C ALA A 254 -1.68 19.38 9.17
N LEU A 255 -1.11 18.21 8.87
CA LEU A 255 0.01 18.09 7.93
C LEU A 255 -0.41 18.40 6.49
N VAL A 256 -1.61 17.95 6.09
CA VAL A 256 -2.19 18.29 4.78
C VAL A 256 -2.46 19.78 4.68
N GLU A 257 -3.01 20.41 5.72
CA GLU A 257 -3.25 21.85 5.77
C GLU A 257 -1.94 22.65 5.67
N MET A 258 -0.90 22.25 6.43
CA MET A 258 0.43 22.87 6.34
C MET A 258 1.02 22.74 4.92
N LYS A 259 0.89 21.56 4.30
CA LYS A 259 1.32 21.36 2.91
C LYS A 259 0.54 22.24 1.92
N SER A 260 -0.76 22.43 2.14
CA SER A 260 -1.59 23.33 1.34
C SER A 260 -1.10 24.77 1.45
N GLN A 261 -0.83 25.24 2.67
CA GLN A 261 -0.32 26.60 2.90
C GLN A 261 1.05 26.82 2.28
N ILE A 262 1.97 25.85 2.40
CA ILE A 262 3.28 25.92 1.72
C ILE A 262 3.08 25.97 0.20
N MET A 263 2.19 25.14 -0.34
CA MET A 263 1.91 25.11 -1.77
C MET A 263 1.33 26.45 -2.24
N GLU A 264 0.38 27.04 -1.51
CA GLU A 264 -0.19 28.37 -1.79
C GLU A 264 0.88 29.47 -1.74
N GLN A 265 1.78 29.45 -0.75
CA GLN A 265 2.92 30.37 -0.69
C GLN A 265 3.83 30.22 -1.90
N THR A 266 4.20 28.98 -2.26
CA THR A 266 5.04 28.75 -3.45
C THR A 266 4.34 29.15 -4.74
N MET A 267 3.01 29.05 -4.81
CA MET A 267 2.22 29.50 -5.96
C MET A 267 2.25 31.03 -6.06
N HIS A 268 2.09 31.74 -4.94
CA HIS A 268 2.17 33.20 -4.89
C HIS A 268 3.57 33.72 -5.27
N GLU A 269 4.63 33.10 -4.74
CA GLU A 269 6.02 33.43 -5.11
C GLU A 269 6.26 33.23 -6.61
N LEU A 270 5.74 32.14 -7.19
CA LEU A 270 5.86 31.88 -8.62
C LEU A 270 5.07 32.88 -9.47
N GLU A 271 3.91 33.34 -8.99
CA GLU A 271 3.08 34.35 -9.64
C GLU A 271 3.76 35.73 -9.61
N GLU A 272 4.35 36.13 -8.48
CA GLU A 272 5.17 37.35 -8.39
C GLU A 272 6.36 37.30 -9.35
N GLU A 273 7.11 36.19 -9.38
CA GLU A 273 8.22 36.02 -10.35
C GLU A 273 7.74 36.06 -11.81
N GLU A 274 6.55 35.56 -12.10
CA GLU A 274 5.95 35.63 -13.43
C GLU A 274 5.59 37.07 -13.79
N GLN A 275 4.96 37.82 -12.88
CA GLN A 275 4.64 39.23 -13.07
C GLN A 275 5.89 40.10 -13.27
N GLU A 276 6.95 39.87 -12.49
CA GLU A 276 8.22 40.56 -12.66
C GLU A 276 8.81 40.30 -14.06
N LYS A 277 8.84 39.05 -14.50
CA LYS A 277 9.33 38.69 -15.84
C LYS A 277 8.47 39.25 -16.95
N GLN A 278 7.15 39.25 -16.77
CA GLN A 278 6.21 39.87 -17.69
C GLN A 278 6.48 41.38 -17.79
N GLY A 279 6.75 42.04 -16.66
CA GLY A 279 7.15 43.45 -16.60
C GLY A 279 8.45 43.71 -17.37
N HIS A 280 9.48 42.90 -17.14
CA HIS A 280 10.75 43.00 -17.88
C HIS A 280 10.58 42.75 -19.39
N LEU A 281 9.72 41.82 -19.78
CA LEU A 281 9.38 41.58 -21.19
C LEU A 281 8.67 42.79 -21.81
N ASN A 282 7.71 43.39 -21.11
CA ASN A 282 7.01 44.58 -21.57
C ASN A 282 7.96 45.79 -21.69
N GLU A 283 8.89 45.96 -20.75
CA GLU A 283 9.93 46.99 -20.82
C GLU A 283 10.84 46.77 -22.04
N LEU A 284 11.30 45.53 -22.26
CA LEU A 284 12.11 45.17 -23.42
C LEU A 284 11.34 45.39 -24.72
N GLU A 285 10.07 45.01 -24.78
CA GLU A 285 9.19 45.21 -25.94
C GLU A 285 9.01 46.71 -26.22
N ASN A 286 8.83 47.54 -25.20
CA ASN A 286 8.76 48.99 -25.37
C ASN A 286 10.08 49.58 -25.88
N VAL A 287 11.23 49.14 -25.36
CA VAL A 287 12.57 49.58 -25.83
C VAL A 287 12.84 49.11 -27.27
N LEU A 288 12.49 47.86 -27.59
CA LEU A 288 12.61 47.31 -28.94
C LEU A 288 11.66 48.02 -29.90
N GLY A 289 10.40 48.21 -29.54
CA GLY A 289 9.40 48.91 -30.35
C GLY A 289 9.82 50.34 -30.65
N THR A 290 10.29 51.08 -29.64
CA THR A 290 10.82 52.45 -29.86
C THR A 290 12.09 52.46 -30.71
N ASN A 291 13.00 51.50 -30.54
CA ASN A 291 14.18 51.39 -31.40
C ASN A 291 13.83 51.00 -32.83
N ILE A 292 12.91 50.05 -33.05
CA ILE A 292 12.44 49.65 -34.38
C ILE A 292 11.85 50.85 -35.10
N VAL A 293 10.92 51.56 -34.46
CA VAL A 293 10.31 52.78 -35.04
C VAL A 293 11.36 53.84 -35.38
N ARG A 294 12.37 54.04 -34.52
CA ARG A 294 13.50 54.96 -34.81
C ARG A 294 14.34 54.49 -35.99
N THR A 295 14.69 53.21 -36.04
CA THR A 295 15.50 52.64 -37.13
C THR A 295 14.74 52.65 -38.45
N GLU A 296 13.44 52.37 -38.43
CA GLU A 296 12.59 52.41 -39.62
C GLU A 296 12.43 53.85 -40.13
N ALA A 297 12.22 54.82 -39.22
CA ALA A 297 12.20 56.23 -39.58
C ALA A 297 13.53 56.69 -40.21
N TYR A 298 14.67 56.21 -39.68
CA TYR A 298 15.98 56.48 -40.25
C TYR A 298 16.16 55.82 -41.64
N ILE A 299 15.78 54.56 -41.80
CA ILE A 299 15.85 53.85 -43.09
C ILE A 299 15.00 54.58 -44.13
N ARG A 300 13.77 54.99 -43.80
CA ARG A 300 12.91 55.74 -44.72
C ARG A 300 13.53 57.07 -45.15
N LEU A 301 14.17 57.81 -44.23
CA LEU A 301 14.89 59.03 -44.58
C LEU A 301 16.04 58.76 -45.57
N VAL A 302 16.82 57.69 -45.33
CA VAL A 302 17.92 57.28 -46.21
C VAL A 302 17.41 56.79 -47.57
N GLU A 303 16.30 56.04 -47.60
CA GLU A 303 15.66 55.58 -48.84
C GLU A 303 15.05 56.74 -49.64
N ASP A 304 14.44 57.73 -49.00
CA ASP A 304 13.93 58.94 -49.65
C ASP A 304 15.08 59.80 -50.20
N GLU A 305 16.21 59.91 -49.49
CA GLU A 305 17.42 60.57 -49.99
C GLU A 305 18.07 59.80 -51.16
N ALA A 306 18.16 58.47 -51.07
CA ALA A 306 18.66 57.61 -52.15
C ALA A 306 17.76 57.68 -53.39
N SER A 307 16.44 57.75 -53.20
CA SER A 307 15.45 57.90 -54.27
C SER A 307 15.53 59.26 -54.96
N ARG A 308 16.00 60.30 -54.26
CA ARG A 308 16.28 61.63 -54.86
C ARG A 308 17.59 61.66 -55.67
N LEU A 309 18.52 60.75 -55.40
CA LEU A 309 19.82 60.66 -56.09
C LEU A 309 19.84 59.62 -57.23
N ALA A 310 18.87 58.71 -57.27
CA ALA A 310 18.73 57.72 -58.34
C ALA A 310 18.15 58.35 -59.63
N LYS A 311 19.00 58.52 -60.66
CA LYS A 311 18.54 58.88 -62.01
C LYS A 311 17.69 57.73 -62.61
N PRO A 312 16.58 58.04 -63.31
CA PRO A 312 15.73 57.03 -63.91
C PRO A 312 16.46 56.30 -65.04
N LEU A 313 16.67 54.99 -64.89
CA LEU A 313 17.11 54.12 -65.97
C LEU A 313 15.92 53.78 -66.90
N PRO A 314 16.17 53.68 -68.22
CA PRO A 314 15.12 53.55 -69.22
C PRO A 314 14.50 52.14 -69.19
N ARG A 315 13.16 52.13 -69.34
CA ARG A 315 12.32 50.94 -69.47
C ARG A 315 12.76 50.07 -70.67
N GLU A 316 13.26 48.88 -70.40
CA GLU A 316 13.29 47.80 -71.39
C GLU A 316 12.04 46.92 -71.27
N LYS A 317 11.34 46.82 -72.40
CA LYS A 317 10.20 45.92 -72.66
C LYS A 317 10.75 44.55 -73.02
N ILE A 318 10.24 43.46 -72.44
CA ILE A 318 10.32 42.04 -72.88
C ILE A 318 9.77 41.19 -71.70
N ILE A 319 8.92 40.15 -71.75
CA ILE A 319 8.28 39.30 -72.77
C ILE A 319 7.05 38.63 -72.11
N LYS A 320 6.01 38.36 -72.92
CA LYS A 320 4.85 37.50 -72.60
C LYS A 320 5.23 36.02 -72.46
N LYS A 321 4.90 35.36 -71.35
CA LYS A 321 4.57 33.92 -71.16
C LYS A 321 3.82 33.82 -69.82
N SER A 322 2.83 32.99 -69.53
CA SER A 322 2.08 31.94 -70.21
C SER A 322 0.94 31.53 -69.26
N LYS A 323 -0.17 31.04 -69.82
CA LYS A 323 -1.33 30.43 -69.13
C LYS A 323 -0.95 29.36 -68.09
N LYS A 324 -1.70 29.32 -66.97
CA LYS A 324 -2.29 28.13 -66.28
C LYS A 324 -3.10 28.66 -65.08
N LYS A 325 -4.43 28.46 -65.03
CA LYS A 325 -5.14 27.40 -64.25
C LYS A 325 -4.63 27.36 -62.81
N HIS A 326 -5.41 27.60 -61.77
CA HIS A 326 -6.64 26.91 -61.40
C HIS A 326 -7.28 27.74 -60.27
N ASP A 327 -8.59 28.00 -60.32
CA ASP A 327 -9.35 28.24 -59.09
C ASP A 327 -9.14 26.99 -58.23
N HIS A 328 -8.42 27.14 -57.12
CA HIS A 328 -8.42 26.09 -56.13
C HIS A 328 -9.68 26.31 -55.33
N ASP A 329 -10.68 25.45 -55.59
CA ASP A 329 -11.82 25.23 -54.73
C ASP A 329 -11.33 25.32 -53.28
N GLN A 330 -11.85 26.31 -52.57
CA GLN A 330 -11.84 26.32 -51.13
C GLN A 330 -12.65 25.08 -50.75
N TRP A 331 -11.96 23.96 -50.54
CA TRP A 331 -12.48 22.91 -49.69
C TRP A 331 -12.86 23.64 -48.40
N PRO A 332 -14.14 23.71 -48.01
CA PRO A 332 -14.51 24.54 -46.89
C PRO A 332 -13.69 24.04 -45.70
N VAL A 333 -12.90 24.91 -45.10
CA VAL A 333 -12.11 24.58 -43.89
C VAL A 333 -13.03 24.00 -42.81
N THR A 334 -14.33 24.33 -42.89
CA THR A 334 -15.42 23.73 -42.10
C THR A 334 -15.65 22.24 -42.40
N THR A 335 -15.50 21.74 -43.63
CA THR A 335 -15.64 20.31 -43.96
C THR A 335 -14.45 19.49 -43.47
N ALA A 336 -13.22 20.02 -43.58
CA ALA A 336 -12.03 19.36 -43.05
C ALA A 336 -12.06 19.29 -41.51
N SER A 337 -12.39 20.40 -40.85
CA SER A 337 -12.58 20.45 -39.39
C SER A 337 -13.72 19.55 -38.93
N TYR A 338 -14.85 19.47 -39.65
CA TYR A 338 -15.96 18.59 -39.32
C TYR A 338 -15.63 17.10 -39.49
N ILE A 339 -14.83 16.74 -40.50
CA ILE A 339 -14.35 15.36 -40.68
C ILE A 339 -13.37 14.98 -39.56
N GLU A 340 -12.48 15.89 -39.17
CA GLU A 340 -11.50 15.68 -38.11
C GLU A 340 -12.16 15.58 -36.72
N GLU A 341 -13.14 16.44 -36.43
CA GLU A 341 -13.92 16.40 -35.19
C GLU A 341 -14.76 15.12 -35.09
N ARG A 342 -15.36 14.68 -36.22
CA ARG A 342 -16.10 13.41 -36.29
C ARG A 342 -15.18 12.19 -36.18
N ALA A 343 -13.95 12.26 -36.70
CA ALA A 343 -12.95 11.21 -36.54
C ALA A 343 -12.48 11.11 -35.07
N ASN A 344 -12.26 12.26 -34.42
CA ASN A 344 -11.88 12.32 -33.00
C ASN A 344 -13.01 11.82 -32.09
N GLN A 345 -14.27 12.16 -32.35
CA GLN A 345 -15.40 11.60 -31.61
C GLN A 345 -15.50 10.08 -31.76
N LYS A 346 -15.36 9.54 -32.97
CA LYS A 346 -15.34 8.07 -33.19
C LYS A 346 -14.16 7.40 -32.50
N PHE A 347 -13.01 8.05 -32.42
CA PHE A 347 -11.84 7.52 -31.71
C PHE A 347 -12.11 7.43 -30.21
N VAL A 348 -12.66 8.49 -29.60
CA VAL A 348 -13.04 8.52 -28.18
C VAL A 348 -14.14 7.49 -27.86
N GLU A 349 -15.15 7.36 -28.72
CA GLU A 349 -16.19 6.33 -28.58
C GLU A 349 -15.61 4.91 -28.67
N SER A 350 -14.65 4.68 -29.57
CA SER A 350 -13.98 3.38 -29.70
C SER A 350 -13.11 3.05 -28.48
N GLU A 351 -12.37 4.01 -27.93
CA GLU A 351 -11.59 3.81 -26.70
C GLU A 351 -12.51 3.54 -25.49
N GLY A 352 -13.65 4.23 -25.41
CA GLY A 352 -14.68 3.97 -24.40
C GLY A 352 -15.26 2.56 -24.51
N ALA A 353 -15.53 2.09 -25.73
CA ALA A 353 -16.00 0.73 -26.00
C ALA A 353 -14.96 -0.33 -25.61
N PHE A 354 -13.68 -0.13 -25.96
CA PHE A 354 -12.58 -1.02 -25.56
C PHE A 354 -12.38 -1.04 -24.03
N ALA A 355 -12.45 0.12 -23.37
CA ALA A 355 -12.34 0.20 -21.91
C ALA A 355 -13.51 -0.52 -21.21
N ASN A 356 -14.73 -0.40 -21.73
CA ASN A 356 -15.90 -1.10 -21.21
C ASN A 356 -15.83 -2.62 -21.45
N GLU A 357 -15.40 -3.07 -22.63
CA GLU A 357 -15.22 -4.50 -22.91
C GLU A 357 -14.11 -5.10 -22.04
N ARG A 358 -13.02 -4.37 -21.79
CA ARG A 358 -11.96 -4.80 -20.87
C ARG A 358 -12.43 -4.90 -19.42
N LYS A 359 -13.29 -3.98 -18.96
CA LYS A 359 -13.95 -4.07 -17.64
C LYS A 359 -14.88 -5.29 -17.58
N ARG A 360 -15.56 -5.62 -18.68
CA ARG A 360 -16.46 -6.77 -18.78
C ARG A 360 -15.73 -8.10 -18.75
N ILE A 361 -14.61 -8.22 -19.48
CA ILE A 361 -13.73 -9.40 -19.43
C ILE A 361 -13.23 -9.63 -18.00
N ARG A 362 -12.75 -8.58 -17.31
CA ARG A 362 -12.33 -8.66 -15.89
C ARG A 362 -13.45 -9.10 -14.94
N ARG A 363 -14.72 -8.75 -15.23
CA ARG A 363 -15.87 -9.23 -14.44
C ARG A 363 -16.14 -10.71 -14.70
N ARG A 364 -16.03 -11.18 -15.95
CA ARG A 364 -16.15 -12.61 -16.31
C ARG A 364 -15.06 -13.45 -15.66
N GLU A 365 -13.82 -12.96 -15.63
CA GLU A 365 -12.69 -13.66 -14.99
C GLU A 365 -12.84 -13.77 -13.47
N ARG A 366 -13.47 -12.79 -12.82
CA ARG A 366 -13.69 -12.79 -11.36
C ARG A 366 -14.85 -13.67 -10.91
N GLU A 367 -15.83 -13.92 -11.78
CA GLU A 367 -17.03 -14.69 -11.45
C GLU A 367 -17.33 -15.75 -12.54
N PRO A 368 -16.50 -16.79 -12.70
CA PRO A 368 -16.64 -17.79 -13.77
C PRO A 368 -17.93 -18.63 -13.71
N GLY A 369 -18.73 -18.50 -12.63
CA GLY A 369 -20.01 -19.20 -12.47
C GLY A 369 -21.26 -18.36 -12.72
N ARG A 370 -21.14 -17.06 -13.06
CA ARG A 370 -22.30 -16.16 -13.19
C ARG A 370 -22.61 -15.89 -14.66
N ASN A 371 -23.55 -16.67 -15.21
CA ASN A 371 -24.07 -16.48 -16.57
C ASN A 371 -24.80 -15.13 -16.67
N THR A 372 -24.08 -14.08 -17.07
CA THR A 372 -24.65 -12.76 -17.34
C THR A 372 -24.96 -12.63 -18.83
N THR A 373 -26.25 -12.75 -19.16
CA THR A 373 -26.77 -12.47 -20.51
C THR A 373 -26.75 -10.97 -20.79
N LEU A 374 -26.67 -10.62 -22.08
CA LEU A 374 -26.44 -9.26 -22.61
C LEU A 374 -27.56 -8.25 -22.26
N PHE A 375 -28.70 -8.71 -21.75
CA PHE A 375 -29.79 -7.89 -21.26
C PHE A 375 -29.98 -8.17 -19.76
N GLY A 376 -29.70 -7.15 -18.93
CA GLY A 376 -30.11 -7.18 -17.54
C GLY A 376 -31.61 -6.92 -17.48
N ASP A 377 -32.40 -7.98 -17.29
CA ASP A 377 -33.34 -8.08 -16.17
C ASP A 377 -34.08 -9.43 -16.12
N GLN A 378 -34.32 -9.86 -14.87
CA GLN A 378 -35.43 -10.69 -14.35
C GLN A 378 -35.72 -12.09 -14.93
N PHE A 379 -35.46 -13.10 -14.10
CA PHE A 379 -36.44 -14.11 -13.61
C PHE A 379 -35.83 -14.66 -12.29
N GLY A 380 -36.38 -14.40 -11.11
CA GLY A 380 -37.61 -15.05 -10.64
C GLY A 380 -37.25 -16.32 -9.85
N HIS A 381 -36.88 -16.18 -8.57
CA HIS A 381 -37.11 -17.27 -7.62
C HIS A 381 -37.67 -16.69 -6.32
N VAL A 382 -39.01 -16.71 -6.28
CA VAL A 382 -39.80 -16.67 -5.07
C VAL A 382 -39.34 -17.84 -4.20
N MET A 383 -38.78 -17.55 -3.03
CA MET A 383 -38.75 -18.47 -1.89
C MET A 383 -39.47 -17.75 -0.76
N GLU A 384 -40.77 -18.02 -0.74
CA GLU A 384 -41.71 -17.76 0.33
C GLU A 384 -41.30 -18.59 1.56
N TYR A 385 -40.84 -17.95 2.64
CA TYR A 385 -40.89 -18.56 3.98
C TYR A 385 -41.08 -17.50 5.07
N SER A 386 -42.31 -17.52 5.59
CA SER A 386 -42.73 -17.38 6.99
C SER A 386 -42.31 -16.15 7.81
N GLU A 387 -43.35 -15.37 8.11
CA GLU A 387 -43.52 -14.39 9.16
C GLU A 387 -42.89 -14.78 10.51
N PHE A 388 -42.13 -13.86 11.11
CA PHE A 388 -41.88 -13.83 12.55
C PHE A 388 -42.43 -12.52 13.13
N PRO A 389 -43.17 -12.56 14.25
CA PRO A 389 -43.86 -11.39 14.78
C PRO A 389 -42.89 -10.42 15.48
N SER A 390 -43.09 -9.15 15.13
CA SER A 390 -42.52 -7.95 15.75
C SER A 390 -42.69 -7.94 17.28
N ALA A 391 -41.56 -7.92 17.99
CA ALA A 391 -41.50 -7.66 19.43
C ALA A 391 -41.62 -6.15 19.68
N ARG A 392 -42.48 -5.80 20.64
CA ARG A 392 -42.82 -4.43 21.07
C ARG A 392 -41.63 -3.72 21.75
N PRO A 393 -41.54 -2.38 21.66
CA PRO A 393 -40.55 -1.60 22.40
C PRO A 393 -40.93 -1.49 23.89
N MET A 394 -40.03 -1.91 24.78
CA MET A 394 -40.13 -1.71 26.23
C MET A 394 -39.68 -0.29 26.60
N LYS A 395 -40.46 0.35 27.48
CA LYS A 395 -40.25 1.72 27.97
C LYS A 395 -39.04 1.79 28.91
N GLU A 396 -38.18 2.78 28.69
CA GLU A 396 -37.11 3.20 29.60
C GLU A 396 -37.68 3.59 30.97
N LYS A 397 -37.21 2.93 32.02
CA LYS A 397 -37.27 3.45 33.39
C LYS A 397 -35.85 3.77 33.85
N SER A 398 -35.70 4.99 34.33
CA SER A 398 -34.48 5.53 34.93
C SER A 398 -34.01 4.68 36.10
N ILE A 399 -32.79 4.16 36.01
CA ILE A 399 -32.12 3.51 37.14
C ILE A 399 -31.15 4.52 37.74
N GLN A 400 -31.50 5.04 38.92
CA GLN A 400 -30.61 5.81 39.77
C GLN A 400 -29.46 4.93 40.23
N ARG A 401 -28.22 5.35 39.93
CA ARG A 401 -26.99 4.68 40.37
C ARG A 401 -26.74 4.99 41.85
N THR A 402 -26.92 4.00 42.72
CA THR A 402 -26.34 4.02 44.08
C THR A 402 -24.98 3.33 44.04
N THR A 403 -23.92 4.11 44.20
CA THR A 403 -22.54 3.63 44.36
C THR A 403 -22.33 3.18 45.80
N THR A 404 -22.26 1.87 46.06
CA THR A 404 -21.76 1.32 47.31
C THR A 404 -20.34 0.79 47.10
N MET A 405 -19.36 1.48 47.68
CA MET A 405 -17.97 1.02 47.75
C MET A 405 -17.87 -0.14 48.75
N ILE A 406 -17.53 -1.33 48.26
CA ILE A 406 -17.17 -2.48 49.09
C ILE A 406 -15.64 -2.53 49.16
N GLN A 407 -15.08 -2.29 50.35
CA GLN A 407 -13.66 -2.52 50.64
C GLN A 407 -13.44 -4.02 50.88
N GLU A 408 -12.81 -4.71 49.93
CA GLU A 408 -12.39 -6.11 50.09
C GLU A 408 -11.19 -6.21 51.03
N LYS A 409 -11.41 -6.70 52.25
CA LYS A 409 -10.36 -7.21 53.13
C LYS A 409 -9.91 -8.58 52.61
N ARG A 410 -8.64 -8.69 52.19
CA ARG A 410 -8.01 -9.97 51.83
C ARG A 410 -7.82 -10.86 53.07
N PRO A 411 -8.12 -12.17 53.00
CA PRO A 411 -7.81 -13.10 54.08
C PRO A 411 -6.28 -13.39 54.17
N PRO A 412 -5.76 -13.70 55.36
CA PRO A 412 -4.34 -13.97 55.57
C PRO A 412 -3.94 -15.33 54.96
N ARG A 413 -2.76 -15.36 54.34
CA ARG A 413 -2.13 -16.59 53.81
C ARG A 413 -1.75 -17.53 54.96
N SER A 414 -2.24 -18.76 54.91
CA SER A 414 -1.78 -19.88 55.74
C SER A 414 -0.32 -20.20 55.41
N ARG A 415 0.57 -20.13 56.41
CA ARG A 415 1.93 -20.64 56.34
C ARG A 415 1.90 -22.17 56.47
N SER A 416 2.51 -22.86 55.52
CA SER A 416 2.75 -24.30 55.58
C SER A 416 3.72 -24.64 56.73
N PRO A 417 3.50 -25.74 57.48
CA PRO A 417 4.43 -26.17 58.52
C PRO A 417 5.73 -26.69 57.89
N SER A 418 6.86 -26.12 58.28
CA SER A 418 8.18 -26.67 58.02
C SER A 418 8.35 -27.96 58.82
N ALA A 419 8.74 -29.02 58.13
CA ALA A 419 9.12 -30.29 58.71
C ALA A 419 10.35 -30.11 59.62
N CYS A 420 10.14 -30.29 60.92
CA CYS A 420 11.15 -30.58 61.92
C CYS A 420 10.73 -31.90 62.55
N ASP A 421 11.43 -33.01 62.28
CA ASP A 421 11.78 -34.02 63.27
C ASP A 421 12.42 -35.27 62.64
N GLY A 422 13.43 -35.78 63.35
CA GLY A 422 14.22 -36.97 63.01
C GLY A 422 15.71 -36.64 63.14
N GLY A 423 16.33 -36.66 64.32
CA GLY A 423 16.08 -37.55 65.45
C GLY A 423 17.25 -38.53 65.55
N CYS A 424 18.08 -38.33 66.57
CA CYS A 424 19.30 -39.06 66.90
C CYS A 424 19.09 -40.55 67.24
N SER A 425 20.22 -41.27 67.22
CA SER A 425 20.63 -42.43 68.04
C SER A 425 20.42 -43.83 67.45
N GLY A 426 21.49 -44.63 67.43
CA GLY A 426 21.47 -46.09 67.33
C GLY A 426 22.42 -46.65 66.30
#